data_AF-A0A062UGJ7-F1
#
_entry.id   AF-A0A062UGJ7-F1
#
_cell.length_a   1.000
_cell.length_b   1.000
_cell.length_c   1.000
_cell.angle_alpha   90.00
_cell.angle_beta   90.00
_cell.angle_gamma   90.00
#
_symmetry.space_group_name_H-M   'P 1'
#
loop_
_entity.id
_entity.type
_entity.pdbx_description
1 polymer ?
#
loop_
_entity_poly.entity_id
_entity_poly.type
_entity_poly.pdbx_seq_one_letter_code
_entity_poly.pdbx_strand_id
1 'polypeptide(L)'
;MSDIRHETQLQGHGVLNSFLSIITNGNTGQALPVLVALGLTFAAIYMLKGRAWALMYVALIPFLNWSFGVIPEFEILAKSASWPHGLSLHPMTIVTGMVFVVRDFVQREMGHRVLAVMAMAVAWSFFYAWPVIALASGIAFAVSEGVDWLMFTFTKYRLSTRILLSSALAAPVDTTVFLYGADLAKQLNFNGAILHGPVTLPIVRFFWDQSWIIPLPDGNTFHIANWVVFVIGKMVGAVAVSMIMRRRENLGLVDPAEA
;
A
#
# COMPACT_ATOMS: atom_id res chain seq x y z
N MET A 1 13.71 16.61 46.23
CA MET A 1 13.53 15.13 46.18
C MET A 1 12.16 14.75 45.59
N SER A 2 11.71 15.49 44.57
CA SER A 2 10.47 15.23 43.80
C SER A 2 10.73 15.19 42.29
N ASP A 3 11.95 15.49 41.86
CA ASP A 3 12.32 15.66 40.44
C ASP A 3 12.83 14.35 39.79
N ILE A 4 13.23 13.36 40.59
CA ILE A 4 13.73 12.08 40.08
C ILE A 4 12.59 11.19 39.53
N ARG A 5 11.33 11.49 39.90
CA ARG A 5 10.16 10.73 39.43
C ARG A 5 9.70 11.09 38.02
N HIS A 6 10.15 12.21 37.46
CA HIS A 6 9.86 12.56 36.06
C HIS A 6 10.90 12.00 35.08
N GLU A 7 12.13 11.72 35.53
CA GLU A 7 13.14 11.05 34.70
C GLU A 7 12.93 9.53 34.59
N THR A 8 12.12 8.92 35.47
CA THR A 8 11.84 7.47 35.43
C THR A 8 10.81 7.06 34.37
N GLN A 9 10.17 8.01 33.67
CA GLN A 9 9.30 7.74 32.52
C GLN A 9 10.06 7.65 31.19
N LEU A 10 11.37 7.93 31.19
CA LEU A 10 12.28 7.72 30.05
C LEU A 10 13.09 6.42 30.20
N GLN A 11 12.59 5.46 30.98
CA GLN A 11 13.18 4.13 31.11
C GLN A 11 12.77 3.24 29.93
N GLY A 12 13.66 3.20 28.93
CA GLY A 12 13.90 2.07 28.03
C GLY A 12 12.67 1.28 27.59
N HIS A 13 12.02 1.71 26.51
CA HIS A 13 11.31 0.74 25.68
C HIS A 13 12.36 -0.24 25.14
N GLY A 14 12.50 -1.40 25.79
CA GLY A 14 13.35 -2.47 25.28
C GLY A 14 12.99 -2.74 23.82
N VAL A 15 13.96 -3.16 23.01
CA VAL A 15 13.78 -3.41 21.56
C VAL A 15 12.53 -4.24 21.27
N LEU A 16 12.22 -5.20 22.14
CA LEU A 16 11.01 -6.03 22.10
C LEU A 16 9.72 -5.21 22.26
N ASN A 17 9.66 -4.28 23.21
CA ASN A 17 8.47 -3.45 23.43
C ASN A 17 8.24 -2.48 22.27
N SER A 18 9.31 -1.93 21.68
CA SER A 18 9.22 -1.13 20.45
C SER A 18 8.70 -1.98 19.28
N PHE A 19 9.26 -3.18 19.08
CA PHE A 19 8.80 -4.10 18.05
C PHE A 19 7.33 -4.50 18.23
N LEU A 20 6.94 -4.86 19.45
CA LEU A 20 5.57 -5.20 19.79
C LEU A 20 4.63 -4.02 19.52
N SER A 21 5.02 -2.81 19.91
CA SER A 21 4.21 -1.62 19.65
C SER A 21 4.01 -1.36 18.15
N ILE A 22 4.99 -1.67 17.30
CA ILE A 22 4.85 -1.53 15.84
C ILE A 22 3.84 -2.53 15.30
N ILE A 23 4.00 -3.83 15.61
CA ILE A 23 3.13 -4.87 15.06
C ILE A 23 1.70 -4.80 15.62
N THR A 24 1.51 -4.24 16.81
CA THR A 24 0.18 -4.09 17.43
C THR A 24 -0.43 -2.71 17.23
N ASN A 25 0.13 -1.89 16.34
CA ASN A 25 -0.35 -0.55 16.06
C ASN A 25 -0.52 0.30 17.35
N GLY A 26 0.49 0.28 18.22
CA GLY A 26 0.53 1.00 19.50
C GLY A 26 -0.17 0.29 20.66
N ASN A 27 -0.99 -0.74 20.42
CA ASN A 27 -1.74 -1.43 21.47
C ASN A 27 -1.08 -2.74 21.91
N THR A 28 -0.04 -2.65 22.75
CA THR A 28 0.76 -3.82 23.17
C THR A 28 -0.06 -4.89 23.91
N GLY A 29 -1.24 -4.55 24.46
CA GLY A 29 -2.17 -5.51 25.06
C GLY A 29 -2.76 -6.52 24.06
N GLN A 30 -2.67 -6.24 22.76
CA GLN A 30 -3.15 -7.13 21.68
C GLN A 30 -2.04 -7.97 21.05
N ALA A 31 -0.85 -8.01 21.65
CA ALA A 31 0.29 -8.74 21.11
C ALA A 31 -0.06 -10.20 20.77
N LEU A 32 -0.77 -10.90 21.66
CA LEU A 32 -1.13 -12.29 21.44
C LEU A 32 -2.08 -12.47 20.23
N PRO A 33 -3.25 -11.80 20.14
CA PRO A 33 -4.10 -11.84 18.95
C PRO A 33 -3.37 -11.51 17.64
N VAL A 34 -2.53 -10.49 17.64
CA VAL A 34 -1.77 -10.06 16.47
C VAL A 34 -0.75 -11.12 16.05
N LEU A 35 0.01 -11.67 16.99
CA LEU A 35 0.98 -12.72 16.71
C LEU A 35 0.29 -13.99 16.18
N VAL A 36 -0.87 -14.35 16.73
CA VAL A 36 -1.69 -15.46 16.22
C VAL A 36 -2.16 -15.15 14.80
N ALA A 37 -2.68 -13.95 14.54
CA ALA A 37 -3.14 -13.55 13.20
C ALA A 37 -1.98 -13.55 12.18
N LEU A 38 -0.79 -13.09 12.57
CA LEU A 38 0.41 -13.14 11.73
C LEU A 38 0.83 -14.59 11.43
N GLY A 39 0.80 -15.46 12.45
CA GLY A 39 1.07 -16.89 12.29
C GLY A 39 0.06 -17.57 11.35
N LEU A 40 -1.23 -17.25 11.49
CA LEU A 40 -2.29 -17.74 10.59
C LEU A 40 -2.12 -17.20 9.17
N THR A 41 -1.76 -15.92 9.01
CA THR A 41 -1.48 -15.31 7.70
C THR A 41 -0.30 -16.01 7.02
N PHE A 42 0.79 -16.25 7.76
CA PHE A 42 1.95 -16.97 7.25
C PHE A 42 1.59 -18.41 6.84
N ALA A 43 0.87 -19.14 7.70
CA ALA A 43 0.41 -20.48 7.42
C ALA A 43 -0.50 -20.52 6.18
N ALA A 44 -1.42 -19.58 6.05
CA ALA A 44 -2.30 -19.46 4.89
C ALA A 44 -1.51 -19.21 3.60
N ILE A 45 -0.55 -18.28 3.60
CA ILE A 45 0.33 -18.03 2.44
C ILE A 45 1.09 -19.30 2.05
N TYR A 46 1.67 -20.00 3.03
CA TYR A 46 2.38 -21.24 2.80
C TYR A 46 1.47 -22.33 2.20
N MET A 47 0.26 -22.51 2.74
CA MET A 47 -0.73 -23.47 2.24
C MET A 47 -1.20 -23.12 0.82
N LEU A 48 -1.27 -21.84 0.48
CA LEU A 48 -1.59 -21.36 -0.87
C LEU A 48 -0.43 -21.53 -1.86
N LYS A 49 0.72 -22.07 -1.42
CA LYS A 49 1.99 -22.21 -2.16
C LYS A 49 2.71 -20.89 -2.42
N GLY A 50 2.44 -19.85 -1.63
CA GLY A 50 3.20 -18.60 -1.67
C GLY A 50 4.52 -18.72 -0.91
N ARG A 51 5.53 -18.01 -1.39
CA ARG A 51 6.89 -17.93 -0.81
C ARG A 51 7.23 -16.46 -0.54
N ALA A 52 8.50 -16.10 -0.76
CA ALA A 52 9.05 -14.80 -0.42
C ALA A 52 8.29 -13.63 -1.06
N TRP A 53 7.88 -13.75 -2.33
CA TRP A 53 7.14 -12.67 -3.01
C TRP A 53 5.77 -12.43 -2.37
N ALA A 54 5.04 -13.49 -2.03
CA ALA A 54 3.72 -13.39 -1.42
C ALA A 54 3.80 -12.75 -0.03
N LEU A 55 4.79 -13.16 0.78
CA LEU A 55 5.04 -12.55 2.10
C LEU A 55 5.40 -11.06 1.97
N MET A 56 6.29 -10.74 1.03
CA MET A 56 6.68 -9.36 0.75
C MET A 56 5.46 -8.53 0.32
N TYR A 57 4.61 -9.06 -0.54
CA TYR A 57 3.41 -8.38 -1.03
C TYR A 57 2.40 -8.10 0.10
N VAL A 58 2.14 -9.07 0.98
CA VAL A 58 1.24 -8.90 2.13
C VAL A 58 1.76 -7.87 3.12
N ALA A 59 3.08 -7.76 3.28
CA ALA A 59 3.69 -6.73 4.13
C ALA A 59 3.68 -5.34 3.47
N LEU A 60 3.91 -5.26 2.15
CA LEU A 60 4.05 -3.98 1.44
C LEU A 60 2.74 -3.19 1.34
N ILE A 61 1.58 -3.83 1.22
CA ILE A 61 0.30 -3.10 1.07
C ILE A 61 -0.08 -2.35 2.36
N PRO A 62 -0.13 -2.97 3.56
CA PRO A 62 -0.38 -2.24 4.80
C PRO A 62 0.68 -1.18 5.07
N PHE A 63 1.94 -1.48 4.79
CA PHE A 63 3.04 -0.52 4.92
C PHE A 63 2.83 0.72 4.03
N LEU A 64 2.47 0.53 2.75
CA LEU A 64 2.14 1.62 1.84
C LEU A 64 0.96 2.45 2.35
N ASN A 65 -0.14 1.78 2.68
CA ASN A 65 -1.35 2.45 3.13
C ASN A 65 -1.13 3.25 4.42
N TRP A 66 -0.35 2.72 5.36
CA TRP A 66 0.09 3.43 6.56
C TRP A 66 0.98 4.62 6.21
N SER A 67 1.97 4.42 5.33
CA SER A 67 2.93 5.46 4.95
C SER A 67 2.27 6.67 4.28
N PHE A 68 1.17 6.49 3.55
CA PHE A 68 0.39 7.61 2.98
C PHE A 68 -0.31 8.48 4.03
N GLY A 69 -0.53 7.95 5.24
CA GLY A 69 -1.09 8.73 6.35
C GLY A 69 -0.03 9.45 7.19
N VAL A 70 1.23 9.03 7.10
CA VAL A 70 2.32 9.51 7.98
C VAL A 70 3.33 10.37 7.22
N ILE A 71 3.63 10.00 5.97
CA ILE A 71 4.61 10.69 5.15
C ILE A 71 3.92 11.85 4.43
N PRO A 72 4.39 13.09 4.56
CA PRO A 72 3.81 14.21 3.82
C PRO A 72 4.18 14.14 2.33
N GLU A 73 3.31 14.71 1.51
CA GLU A 73 3.60 14.94 0.09
C GLU A 73 4.71 15.99 -0.07
N PHE A 74 5.56 15.81 -1.08
CA PHE A 74 6.55 16.81 -1.48
C PHE A 74 5.96 17.70 -2.58
N GLU A 75 5.98 19.02 -2.38
CA GLU A 75 5.56 19.99 -3.39
C GLU A 75 6.70 20.22 -4.40
N ILE A 76 6.47 19.79 -5.65
CA ILE A 76 7.39 20.01 -6.77
C ILE A 76 7.24 21.44 -7.31
N LEU A 77 6.00 21.92 -7.44
CA LEU A 77 5.69 23.28 -7.90
C LEU A 77 4.65 23.92 -7.00
N ALA A 78 4.98 25.11 -6.51
CA ALA A 78 4.07 25.93 -5.73
C ALA A 78 2.85 26.38 -6.54
N LYS A 79 1.72 26.55 -5.84
CA LYS A 79 0.52 27.18 -6.41
C LYS A 79 0.86 28.55 -7.00
N SER A 80 0.54 28.75 -8.28
CA SER A 80 0.80 30.00 -9.02
C SER A 80 -0.31 30.26 -10.04
N ALA A 81 -0.32 31.43 -10.67
CA ALA A 81 -1.30 31.75 -11.72
C ALA A 81 -1.32 30.72 -12.86
N SER A 82 -0.16 30.12 -13.18
CA SER A 82 -0.03 29.06 -14.17
C SER A 82 -0.31 27.65 -13.63
N TRP A 83 -0.23 27.47 -12.30
CA TRP A 83 -0.46 26.20 -11.61
C TRP A 83 -1.43 26.40 -10.44
N PRO A 84 -2.74 26.55 -10.69
CA PRO A 84 -3.73 26.91 -9.66
C PRO A 84 -3.81 25.91 -8.50
N HIS A 85 -3.45 24.66 -8.75
CA HIS A 85 -3.49 23.57 -7.78
C HIS A 85 -2.10 23.12 -7.29
N GLY A 86 -1.02 23.70 -7.84
CA GLY A 86 0.35 23.25 -7.59
C GLY A 86 0.66 21.92 -8.25
N LEU A 87 1.82 21.35 -7.93
CA LEU A 87 2.22 20.01 -8.31
C LEU A 87 2.88 19.33 -7.12
N SER A 88 2.28 18.23 -6.64
CA SER A 88 2.81 17.45 -5.53
C SER A 88 3.11 16.02 -5.94
N LEU A 89 4.12 15.43 -5.31
CA LEU A 89 4.46 14.02 -5.47
C LEU A 89 4.64 13.40 -4.09
N HIS A 90 3.95 12.28 -3.89
CA HIS A 90 4.18 11.47 -2.71
C HIS A 90 5.35 10.51 -2.98
N PRO A 91 6.38 10.43 -2.12
CA PRO A 91 7.52 9.54 -2.34
C PRO A 91 7.11 8.07 -2.52
N MET A 92 6.05 7.67 -1.81
CA MET A 92 5.52 6.31 -1.87
C MET A 92 4.89 5.97 -3.22
N THR A 93 4.61 6.94 -4.09
CA THR A 93 4.16 6.70 -5.47
C THR A 93 5.16 5.82 -6.24
N ILE A 94 6.45 6.05 -6.08
CA ILE A 94 7.49 5.22 -6.73
C ILE A 94 7.46 3.80 -6.14
N VAL A 95 7.32 3.70 -4.82
CA VAL A 95 7.24 2.42 -4.10
C VAL A 95 5.97 1.65 -4.48
N THR A 96 4.84 2.33 -4.67
CA THR A 96 3.60 1.74 -5.18
C THR A 96 3.80 1.15 -6.58
N GLY A 97 4.55 1.84 -7.44
CA GLY A 97 4.97 1.31 -8.74
C GLY A 97 5.75 0.00 -8.62
N MET A 98 6.67 -0.09 -7.66
CA MET A 98 7.40 -1.33 -7.36
C MET A 98 6.48 -2.43 -6.83
N VAL A 99 5.39 -2.09 -6.13
CA VAL A 99 4.40 -3.08 -5.66
C VAL A 99 3.65 -3.73 -6.82
N PHE A 100 3.37 -3.01 -7.91
CA PHE A 100 2.79 -3.65 -9.12
C PHE A 100 3.73 -4.71 -9.70
N VAL A 101 5.02 -4.41 -9.72
CA VAL A 101 6.03 -5.39 -10.17
C VAL A 101 6.09 -6.60 -9.24
N VAL A 102 6.03 -6.38 -7.92
CA VAL A 102 5.97 -7.49 -6.95
C VAL A 102 4.69 -8.31 -7.13
N ARG A 103 3.55 -7.66 -7.39
CA ARG A 103 2.28 -8.34 -7.71
C ARG A 103 2.43 -9.27 -8.90
N ASP A 104 3.04 -8.81 -10.00
CA ASP A 104 3.28 -9.65 -11.18
C ASP A 104 4.09 -10.90 -10.82
N PHE A 105 5.09 -10.79 -9.94
CA PHE A 105 5.86 -11.95 -9.46
C PHE A 105 5.03 -12.89 -8.58
N VAL A 106 4.21 -12.36 -7.67
CA VAL A 106 3.29 -13.18 -6.85
C VAL A 106 2.28 -13.91 -7.71
N GLN A 107 1.70 -13.22 -8.70
CA GLN A 107 0.73 -13.81 -9.62
C GLN A 107 1.35 -14.93 -10.44
N ARG A 108 2.60 -14.79 -10.90
CA ARG A 108 3.32 -15.88 -11.57
C ARG A 108 3.59 -17.06 -10.66
N GLU A 109 3.91 -16.79 -9.40
CA GLU A 109 4.19 -17.83 -8.41
C GLU A 109 2.92 -18.58 -7.98
N MET A 110 1.79 -17.88 -7.84
CA MET A 110 0.58 -18.39 -7.18
C MET A 110 -0.64 -18.52 -8.09
N GLY A 111 -0.59 -18.00 -9.32
CA GLY A 111 -1.72 -17.87 -10.22
C GLY A 111 -2.87 -17.08 -9.58
N HIS A 112 -4.11 -17.53 -9.80
CA HIS A 112 -5.34 -16.91 -9.25
C HIS A 112 -5.40 -16.84 -7.72
N ARG A 113 -4.54 -17.58 -7.00
CA ARG A 113 -4.51 -17.56 -5.52
C ARG A 113 -3.97 -16.24 -4.97
N VAL A 114 -3.37 -15.40 -5.82
CA VAL A 114 -2.97 -14.03 -5.46
C VAL A 114 -4.13 -13.21 -4.89
N LEU A 115 -5.38 -13.47 -5.32
CA LEU A 115 -6.57 -12.79 -4.79
C LEU A 115 -6.75 -13.02 -3.29
N ALA A 116 -6.47 -14.23 -2.80
CA ALA A 116 -6.55 -14.54 -1.37
C ALA A 116 -5.44 -13.81 -0.58
N VAL A 117 -4.24 -13.75 -1.16
CA VAL A 117 -3.10 -13.01 -0.59
C VAL A 117 -3.37 -11.51 -0.53
N MET A 118 -3.94 -10.96 -1.60
CA MET A 118 -4.40 -9.58 -1.68
C MET A 118 -5.48 -9.29 -0.64
N ALA A 119 -6.47 -10.17 -0.48
CA ALA A 119 -7.52 -10.01 0.53
C ALA A 119 -6.94 -9.98 1.95
N MET A 120 -5.94 -10.82 2.25
CA MET A 120 -5.22 -10.78 3.52
C MET A 120 -4.46 -9.45 3.70
N ALA A 121 -3.80 -8.96 2.65
CA ALA A 121 -3.06 -7.71 2.70
C ALA A 121 -3.97 -6.48 2.90
N VAL A 122 -5.15 -6.47 2.27
CA VAL A 122 -6.19 -5.46 2.48
C VAL A 122 -6.76 -5.56 3.89
N ALA A 123 -7.01 -6.77 4.42
CA ALA A 123 -7.45 -6.97 5.80
C ALA A 123 -6.44 -6.39 6.80
N TRP A 124 -5.14 -6.64 6.61
CA TRP A 124 -4.09 -6.01 7.41
C TRP A 124 -4.03 -4.49 7.22
N SER A 125 -4.35 -3.97 6.03
CA SER A 125 -4.41 -2.52 5.80
C SER A 125 -5.48 -1.83 6.62
N PHE A 126 -6.63 -2.46 6.85
CA PHE A 126 -7.65 -1.93 7.76
C PHE A 126 -7.16 -1.86 9.22
N PHE A 127 -6.18 -2.68 9.60
CA PHE A 127 -5.60 -2.64 10.94
C PHE A 127 -4.58 -1.51 11.11
N TYR A 128 -3.82 -1.17 10.05
CA TYR A 128 -2.72 -0.20 10.13
C TYR A 128 -3.02 1.18 9.53
N ALA A 129 -4.01 1.30 8.65
CA ALA A 129 -4.24 2.50 7.85
C ALA A 129 -5.71 2.95 7.87
N TRP A 130 -5.95 4.12 7.29
CA TRP A 130 -7.29 4.67 7.11
C TRP A 130 -8.17 3.70 6.31
N PRO A 131 -9.37 3.36 6.80
CA PRO A 131 -10.25 2.41 6.11
C PRO A 131 -10.63 2.84 4.69
N VAL A 132 -10.73 4.15 4.44
CA VAL A 132 -10.98 4.70 3.10
C VAL A 132 -9.79 4.44 2.16
N ILE A 133 -8.55 4.60 2.65
CA ILE A 133 -7.33 4.28 1.89
C ILE A 133 -7.22 2.76 1.67
N ALA A 134 -7.50 1.96 2.70
CA ALA A 134 -7.51 0.50 2.60
C ALA A 134 -8.53 0.02 1.55
N LEU A 135 -9.76 0.56 1.57
CA LEU A 135 -10.78 0.28 0.56
C LEU A 135 -10.35 0.72 -0.84
N ALA A 136 -9.83 1.94 -0.98
CA ALA A 136 -9.35 2.46 -2.26
C ALA A 136 -8.25 1.57 -2.83
N SER A 137 -7.26 1.18 -2.02
CA SER A 137 -6.20 0.26 -2.42
C SER A 137 -6.76 -1.10 -2.83
N GLY A 138 -7.71 -1.67 -2.07
CA GLY A 138 -8.33 -2.94 -2.39
C GLY A 138 -9.07 -2.94 -3.73
N ILE A 139 -9.81 -1.87 -4.03
CA ILE A 139 -10.48 -1.68 -5.32
C ILE A 139 -9.45 -1.51 -6.44
N ALA A 140 -8.45 -0.64 -6.24
CA ALA A 140 -7.40 -0.40 -7.21
C ALA A 140 -6.62 -1.68 -7.58
N PHE A 141 -6.26 -2.48 -6.58
CA PHE A 141 -5.58 -3.76 -6.77
C PHE A 141 -6.49 -4.78 -7.45
N ALA A 142 -7.76 -4.88 -7.06
CA ALA A 142 -8.70 -5.82 -7.70
C ALA A 142 -8.89 -5.51 -9.20
N VAL A 143 -9.02 -4.23 -9.56
CA VAL A 143 -9.12 -3.83 -10.98
C VAL A 143 -7.81 -4.12 -11.71
N SER A 144 -6.67 -3.82 -11.11
CA SER A 144 -5.36 -4.08 -11.71
C SER A 144 -5.09 -5.58 -11.92
N GLU A 145 -5.50 -6.43 -10.97
CA GLU A 145 -5.43 -7.88 -11.11
C GLU A 145 -6.32 -8.39 -12.25
N GLY A 146 -7.50 -7.78 -12.43
CA GLY A 146 -8.37 -8.06 -13.57
C GLY A 146 -7.72 -7.72 -14.91
N VAL A 147 -7.01 -6.60 -14.97
CA VAL A 147 -6.22 -6.19 -16.15
C VAL A 147 -5.11 -7.20 -16.44
N ASP A 148 -4.38 -7.63 -15.40
CA ASP A 148 -3.32 -8.61 -15.55
C ASP A 148 -3.88 -9.95 -16.02
N TRP A 149 -4.95 -10.43 -15.40
CA TRP A 149 -5.62 -11.65 -15.84
C TRP A 149 -6.02 -11.60 -17.31
N LEU A 150 -6.56 -10.47 -17.77
CA LEU A 150 -6.95 -10.25 -19.15
C LEU A 150 -5.70 -10.29 -20.07
N MET A 151 -4.62 -9.63 -19.67
CA MET A 151 -3.36 -9.69 -20.40
C MET A 151 -2.78 -11.11 -20.48
N PHE A 152 -2.70 -11.83 -19.35
CA PHE A 152 -2.17 -13.21 -19.31
C PHE A 152 -3.00 -14.18 -20.13
N THR A 153 -4.32 -13.97 -20.18
CA THR A 153 -5.24 -14.83 -20.93
C THR A 153 -5.10 -14.62 -22.44
N PHE A 154 -4.94 -13.37 -22.89
CA PHE A 154 -5.00 -13.04 -24.32
C PHE A 154 -3.65 -12.73 -24.98
N THR A 155 -2.56 -12.60 -24.23
CA THR A 155 -1.25 -12.19 -24.77
C THR A 155 -0.13 -13.16 -24.42
N LYS A 156 0.78 -13.40 -25.38
CA LYS A 156 1.98 -14.24 -25.22
C LYS A 156 3.26 -13.40 -25.22
N TYR A 157 3.28 -12.35 -24.41
CA TYR A 157 4.45 -11.47 -24.32
C TYR A 157 5.58 -12.05 -23.47
N ARG A 158 6.80 -11.54 -23.65
CA ARG A 158 7.95 -11.81 -22.76
C ARG A 158 7.71 -11.22 -21.37
N LEU A 159 8.38 -11.77 -20.36
CA LEU A 159 8.23 -11.35 -18.96
C LEU A 159 8.47 -9.84 -18.77
N SER A 160 9.56 -9.31 -19.32
CA SER A 160 9.87 -7.87 -19.25
C SER A 160 8.75 -6.98 -19.83
N THR A 161 8.14 -7.40 -20.93
CA THR A 161 7.01 -6.70 -21.57
C THR A 161 5.73 -6.82 -20.75
N ARG A 162 5.46 -8.00 -20.17
CA ARG A 162 4.27 -8.20 -19.31
C ARG A 162 4.33 -7.29 -18.09
N ILE A 163 5.45 -7.26 -17.37
CA ILE A 163 5.64 -6.40 -16.20
C ILE A 163 5.40 -4.93 -16.56
N LEU A 164 5.98 -4.48 -17.68
CA LEU A 164 5.83 -3.10 -18.11
C LEU A 164 4.38 -2.77 -18.50
N LEU A 165 3.71 -3.67 -19.23
CA LEU A 165 2.35 -3.44 -19.73
C LEU A 165 1.30 -3.56 -18.61
N SER A 166 1.46 -4.54 -17.71
CA SER A 166 0.66 -4.70 -16.47
C SER A 166 0.73 -3.41 -15.66
N SER A 167 1.95 -2.94 -15.38
CA SER A 167 2.16 -1.70 -14.63
C SER A 167 1.63 -0.47 -15.37
N ALA A 168 1.78 -0.40 -16.70
CA ALA A 168 1.30 0.72 -17.52
C ALA A 168 -0.22 0.86 -17.53
N LEU A 169 -0.95 -0.26 -17.45
CA LEU A 169 -2.41 -0.26 -17.37
C LEU A 169 -2.90 -0.11 -15.92
N ALA A 170 -2.21 -0.71 -14.95
CA ALA A 170 -2.55 -0.63 -13.54
C ALA A 170 -2.30 0.78 -12.95
N ALA A 171 -1.21 1.45 -13.31
CA ALA A 171 -0.83 2.73 -12.71
C ALA A 171 -1.88 3.85 -12.90
N PRO A 172 -2.49 4.04 -14.09
CA PRO A 172 -3.59 4.99 -14.29
C PRO A 172 -4.83 4.68 -13.45
N VAL A 173 -5.24 3.40 -13.40
CA VAL A 173 -6.41 2.96 -12.64
C VAL A 173 -6.17 3.20 -11.15
N ASP A 174 -5.05 2.70 -10.63
CA ASP A 174 -4.70 2.83 -9.22
C ASP A 174 -4.52 4.29 -8.82
N THR A 175 -3.88 5.12 -9.64
CA THR A 175 -3.76 6.56 -9.36
C THR A 175 -5.11 7.25 -9.29
N THR A 176 -6.05 6.87 -10.15
CA THR A 176 -7.41 7.43 -10.12
C THR A 176 -8.14 7.06 -8.84
N VAL A 177 -8.16 5.77 -8.50
CA VAL A 177 -8.82 5.27 -7.29
C VAL A 177 -8.15 5.81 -6.02
N PHE A 178 -6.82 5.87 -6.00
CA PHE A 178 -6.04 6.34 -4.86
C PHE A 178 -6.25 7.83 -4.61
N LEU A 179 -6.10 8.69 -5.62
CA LEU A 179 -6.28 10.14 -5.45
C LEU A 179 -7.72 10.47 -5.06
N TYR A 180 -8.70 9.77 -5.64
CA TYR A 180 -10.11 9.91 -5.23
C TYR A 180 -10.33 9.43 -3.79
N GLY A 181 -9.78 8.27 -3.42
CA GLY A 181 -9.86 7.74 -2.06
C GLY A 181 -9.19 8.63 -1.03
N ALA A 182 -8.05 9.23 -1.36
CA ALA A 182 -7.33 10.18 -0.52
C ALA A 182 -8.15 11.47 -0.33
N ASP A 183 -8.76 12.00 -1.39
CA ASP A 183 -9.64 13.17 -1.30
C ASP A 183 -10.91 12.87 -0.49
N LEU A 184 -11.53 11.70 -0.69
CA LEU A 184 -12.68 11.24 0.10
C LEU A 184 -12.31 11.04 1.57
N ALA A 185 -11.15 10.47 1.88
CA ALA A 185 -10.66 10.30 3.25
C ALA A 185 -10.47 11.65 3.95
N LYS A 186 -9.96 12.66 3.22
CA LYS A 186 -9.89 14.04 3.71
C LYS A 186 -11.28 14.60 4.01
N GLN A 187 -12.22 14.53 3.05
CA GLN A 187 -13.58 15.05 3.23
C GLN A 187 -14.31 14.42 4.43
N LEU A 188 -14.13 13.11 4.64
CA LEU A 188 -14.71 12.38 5.75
C LEU A 188 -14.11 12.78 7.12
N ASN A 189 -12.82 13.12 7.15
CA ASN A 189 -12.18 13.69 8.34
C ASN A 189 -12.70 15.09 8.67
N PHE A 190 -12.87 15.95 7.66
CA PHE A 190 -13.40 17.30 7.85
C PHE A 190 -14.83 17.33 8.41
N ASN A 191 -15.64 16.31 8.10
CA ASN A 191 -17.05 16.26 8.51
C ASN A 191 -17.30 15.62 9.88
N GLY A 192 -16.31 15.00 10.55
CA GLY A 192 -16.45 14.41 11.90
C GLY A 192 -17.55 13.34 12.08
N ALA A 193 -18.29 13.00 11.03
CA ALA A 193 -19.61 12.38 11.14
C ALA A 193 -19.56 10.86 11.37
N ILE A 194 -18.42 10.20 11.09
CA ILE A 194 -18.29 8.75 11.27
C ILE A 194 -17.67 8.40 12.64
N LEU A 195 -16.95 9.32 13.28
CA LEU A 195 -16.29 9.07 14.57
C LEU A 195 -17.21 9.23 15.79
N HIS A 196 -18.40 9.84 15.65
CA HIS A 196 -19.30 10.15 16.78
C HIS A 196 -20.74 9.63 16.64
N GLY A 197 -21.01 8.72 15.71
CA GLY A 197 -22.32 8.07 15.61
C GLY A 197 -22.57 7.07 16.76
N PRO A 198 -23.76 7.02 17.39
CA PRO A 198 -24.02 6.21 18.60
C PRO A 198 -24.07 4.69 18.38
N VAL A 199 -23.80 4.17 17.18
CA VAL A 199 -23.97 2.75 16.80
C VAL A 199 -22.74 2.18 16.10
N THR A 200 -21.53 2.47 16.59
CA THR A 200 -20.35 1.68 16.20
C THR A 200 -20.18 0.52 17.17
N LEU A 201 -20.36 -0.71 16.67
CA LEU A 201 -20.01 -1.93 17.42
C LEU A 201 -18.60 -1.79 18.03
N PRO A 202 -18.31 -2.36 19.20
CA PRO A 202 -17.00 -2.27 19.83
C PRO A 202 -15.85 -2.70 18.90
N ILE A 203 -16.09 -3.70 18.05
CA ILE A 203 -15.12 -4.15 17.02
C ILE A 203 -14.89 -3.09 15.94
N VAL A 204 -15.92 -2.33 15.55
CA VAL A 204 -15.82 -1.25 14.56
C VAL A 204 -15.07 -0.07 15.17
N ARG A 205 -15.40 0.33 16.41
CA ARG A 205 -14.65 1.38 17.12
C ARG A 205 -13.19 0.98 17.37
N PHE A 206 -12.93 -0.30 17.59
CA PHE A 206 -11.60 -0.87 17.76
C PHE A 206 -10.71 -0.78 16.51
N PHE A 207 -11.27 -0.92 15.31
CA PHE A 207 -10.53 -0.70 14.05
C PHE A 207 -10.52 0.78 13.59
N TRP A 208 -11.49 1.59 14.06
CA TRP A 208 -11.80 2.91 13.52
C TRP A 208 -11.41 4.09 14.44
N ASP A 209 -11.03 3.86 15.70
CA ASP A 209 -10.43 4.91 16.55
C ASP A 209 -9.00 5.23 16.08
N GLN A 210 -8.92 6.11 15.08
CA GLN A 210 -7.68 6.55 14.44
C GLN A 210 -7.30 7.98 14.86
N SER A 211 -7.64 8.35 16.10
CA SER A 211 -7.36 9.66 16.70
C SER A 211 -5.86 10.03 16.79
N TRP A 212 -4.97 9.06 16.59
CA TRP A 212 -3.51 9.23 16.54
C TRP A 212 -2.98 9.56 15.13
N ILE A 213 -3.81 9.50 14.09
CA ILE A 213 -3.34 9.73 12.73
C ILE A 213 -3.40 11.22 12.37
N ILE A 214 -2.30 11.71 11.82
CA ILE A 214 -2.13 13.11 11.43
C ILE A 214 -3.18 13.46 10.35
N PRO A 215 -3.91 14.60 10.49
CA PRO A 215 -4.79 15.08 9.45
C PRO A 215 -4.02 15.26 8.14
N LEU A 216 -4.53 14.67 7.06
CA LEU A 216 -3.95 14.83 5.73
C LEU A 216 -4.00 16.31 5.32
N PRO A 217 -2.87 16.93 4.89
CA PRO A 217 -2.81 18.35 4.54
C PRO A 217 -3.80 18.76 3.43
N ASP A 218 -4.27 20.01 3.51
CA ASP A 218 -5.19 20.61 2.55
C ASP A 218 -4.58 20.70 1.16
N GLY A 219 -5.16 19.93 0.24
CA GLY A 219 -4.74 19.93 -1.15
C GLY A 219 -5.79 19.25 -1.98
N ASN A 220 -6.30 19.98 -2.97
CA ASN A 220 -7.04 19.46 -4.11
C ASN A 220 -6.10 18.53 -4.90
N THR A 221 -5.82 17.33 -4.38
CA THR A 221 -4.77 16.43 -4.89
C THR A 221 -5.18 15.75 -6.19
N PHE A 222 -6.47 15.64 -6.45
CA PHE A 222 -7.01 15.08 -7.68
C PHE A 222 -7.18 16.15 -8.77
N HIS A 223 -6.11 16.35 -9.54
CA HIS A 223 -6.15 17.08 -10.81
C HIS A 223 -5.23 16.42 -11.84
N ILE A 224 -5.43 16.76 -13.11
CA ILE A 224 -4.75 16.11 -14.23
C ILE A 224 -3.22 16.14 -14.08
N ALA A 225 -2.64 17.26 -13.64
CA ALA A 225 -1.19 17.36 -13.46
C ALA A 225 -0.63 16.39 -12.40
N ASN A 226 -1.25 16.31 -11.22
CA ASN A 226 -0.85 15.37 -10.18
C ASN A 226 -1.10 13.93 -10.63
N TRP A 227 -2.22 13.67 -11.31
CA TRP A 227 -2.51 12.36 -11.88
C TRP A 227 -1.40 11.90 -12.83
N VAL A 228 -0.96 12.77 -13.76
CA VAL A 228 0.14 12.45 -14.70
C VAL A 228 1.44 12.17 -13.95
N VAL A 229 1.80 13.02 -12.98
CA VAL A 229 3.03 12.86 -12.19
C VAL A 229 3.01 11.57 -11.36
N PHE A 230 1.86 11.21 -10.79
CA PHE A 230 1.71 9.96 -10.05
C PHE A 230 1.83 8.74 -10.95
N VAL A 231 1.21 8.77 -12.14
CA VAL A 231 1.33 7.70 -13.13
C VAL A 231 2.79 7.54 -13.56
N ILE A 232 3.47 8.63 -13.92
CA ILE A 232 4.89 8.60 -14.29
C ILE A 232 5.74 8.06 -13.14
N GLY A 233 5.53 8.54 -11.91
CA GLY A 233 6.25 8.09 -10.72
C GLY A 233 6.13 6.58 -10.49
N LYS A 234 4.93 6.01 -10.64
CA LYS A 234 4.69 4.56 -10.54
C LYS A 234 5.38 3.79 -11.66
N MET A 235 5.43 4.37 -12.86
CA MET A 235 6.08 3.73 -14.01
C MET A 235 7.61 3.68 -13.88
N VAL A 236 8.26 4.56 -13.12
CA VAL A 236 9.73 4.55 -12.95
C VAL A 236 10.21 3.19 -12.44
N GLY A 237 9.56 2.64 -11.41
CA GLY A 237 9.91 1.32 -10.84
C GLY A 237 9.71 0.19 -11.85
N ALA A 238 8.56 0.18 -12.52
CA ALA A 238 8.24 -0.82 -13.54
C ALA A 238 9.21 -0.80 -14.72
N VAL A 239 9.57 0.38 -15.21
CA VAL A 239 10.55 0.55 -16.29
C VAL A 239 11.92 0.05 -15.85
N ALA A 240 12.38 0.41 -14.65
CA ALA A 240 13.67 -0.03 -14.13
C ALA A 240 13.74 -1.56 -14.02
N VAL A 241 12.72 -2.20 -13.44
CA VAL A 241 12.70 -3.66 -13.31
C VAL A 241 12.54 -4.35 -14.66
N SER A 242 11.70 -3.82 -15.56
CA SER A 242 11.55 -4.33 -16.92
C SER A 242 12.88 -4.28 -17.68
N MET A 243 13.65 -3.19 -17.57
CA MET A 243 14.98 -3.06 -18.19
C MET A 243 15.98 -4.08 -17.64
N ILE A 244 16.02 -4.26 -16.31
CA ILE A 244 16.89 -5.26 -15.67
C ILE A 244 16.52 -6.67 -16.15
N MET A 245 15.22 -6.99 -16.17
CA MET A 245 14.75 -8.30 -16.59
C MET A 245 15.03 -8.56 -18.07
N ARG A 246 14.78 -7.57 -18.94
CA ARG A 246 15.10 -7.65 -20.37
C ARG A 246 16.57 -7.89 -20.62
N ARG A 247 17.45 -7.29 -19.81
CA ARG A 247 18.90 -7.56 -19.89
C ARG A 247 19.22 -9.00 -19.51
N ARG A 248 18.57 -9.56 -18.49
CA ARG A 248 18.75 -10.97 -18.08
C ARG A 248 18.20 -11.96 -19.10
N GLU A 249 17.04 -11.66 -19.70
CA GLU A 249 16.47 -12.42 -20.81
C GLU A 249 17.43 -12.45 -22.01
N ASN A 250 17.98 -11.28 -22.40
CA ASN A 250 18.93 -11.18 -23.51
C ASN A 250 20.25 -11.92 -23.23
N LEU A 251 20.62 -12.10 -21.96
CA LEU A 251 21.80 -12.86 -21.53
C LEU A 251 21.54 -14.36 -21.41
N GLY A 252 20.32 -14.83 -21.66
CA GLY A 252 19.93 -16.24 -21.50
C GLY A 252 19.91 -16.73 -20.04
N LEU A 253 19.96 -15.80 -19.06
CA LEU A 253 19.93 -16.13 -17.63
C LEU A 253 18.52 -16.41 -17.12
N VAL A 254 17.51 -16.00 -17.88
CA VAL A 254 16.08 -16.20 -17.60
C VAL A 254 15.43 -16.58 -18.91
N ASP A 255 14.73 -17.70 -18.94
CA ASP A 255 14.01 -18.14 -20.13
C ASP A 255 12.86 -17.16 -20.44
N PRO A 256 12.83 -16.54 -21.64
CA PRO A 256 11.77 -15.62 -22.05
C PRO A 256 10.41 -16.31 -22.30
N ALA A 257 10.37 -17.65 -22.36
CA ALA A 257 9.21 -18.48 -22.69
C ALA A 257 8.75 -19.43 -21.54
N GLU A 258 9.59 -19.81 -20.57
CA GLU A 258 9.14 -20.49 -19.32
C GLU A 258 8.47 -19.52 -18.32
N ALA A 259 7.96 -18.38 -18.79
CA ALA A 259 7.54 -17.26 -17.95
C ALA A 259 6.04 -16.95 -17.89
#